data_AF-A0A4Q5QDI1-F1
#
_entry.id   AF-A0A4Q5QDI1-F1
#
_cell.length_a   1.000
_cell.length_b   1.000
_cell.length_c   1.000
_cell.angle_alpha   90.00
_cell.angle_beta   90.00
_cell.angle_gamma   90.00
#
_symmetry.space_group_name_H-M   'P 1'
#
loop_
_entity.id
_entity.type
_entity.pdbx_description
1 polymer ?
#
loop_
_entity_poly.entity_id
_entity_poly.type
_entity_poly.pdbx_seq_one_letter_code
_entity_poly.pdbx_strand_id
1 'polypeptide(L)'
;GTVLRMVAEDKRAWHAGKSHWRDVDDVNSASIGIEIVNPGHEFGYRPFPPEQIASVVQLVAEIKDRHEVTRGNIVGHSDIAPERKRDPGELFPWHELARRRLALPRPTKNLMDPGWTEGGFCLALERFGYDVENRMAATMAFQRRFRPELVDGEVDAECRCILLALLLPKPMGDD
;
A
#
# COMPACT_ATOMS: atom_id res chain seq x y z
N GLY A 1 5.92 11.56 -17.57
CA GLY A 1 4.57 12.16 -17.62
C GLY A 1 4.62 13.57 -17.05
N THR A 2 3.48 14.26 -17.01
CA THR A 2 3.36 15.60 -16.41
C THR A 2 2.78 15.50 -15.02
N VAL A 3 3.35 16.24 -14.06
CA VAL A 3 2.85 16.33 -12.68
C VAL A 3 2.24 17.72 -12.48
N LEU A 4 1.02 17.76 -11.95
CA LEU A 4 0.33 18.99 -11.59
C LEU A 4 0.09 19.01 -10.09
N ARG A 5 0.54 20.08 -9.42
CA ARG A 5 0.27 20.30 -7.99
C ARG A 5 -1.01 21.09 -7.82
N MET A 6 -2.08 20.45 -7.36
CA MET A 6 -3.38 21.09 -7.13
C MET A 6 -3.50 21.72 -5.73
N VAL A 7 -2.87 21.12 -4.73
CA VAL A 7 -2.88 21.57 -3.33
C VAL A 7 -1.43 21.61 -2.83
N ALA A 8 -1.08 22.62 -2.05
CA ALA A 8 0.24 22.70 -1.42
C ALA A 8 0.39 21.62 -0.33
N GLU A 9 1.59 21.08 -0.15
CA GLU A 9 1.86 19.96 0.78
C GLU A 9 1.63 20.32 2.25
N ASP A 10 1.68 21.61 2.61
CA ASP A 10 1.36 22.13 3.95
C ASP A 10 -0.14 22.37 4.18
N LYS A 11 -0.99 22.01 3.20
CA LYS A 11 -2.45 22.15 3.25
C LYS A 11 -3.11 20.79 3.16
N ARG A 12 -4.26 20.66 3.84
CA ARG A 12 -5.08 19.46 3.81
C ARG A 12 -5.85 19.35 2.49
N ALA A 13 -5.42 18.42 1.63
CA ALA A 13 -6.22 17.98 0.48
C ALA A 13 -7.31 17.00 0.92
N TRP A 14 -8.35 16.83 0.10
CA TRP A 14 -9.45 15.88 0.37
C TRP A 14 -9.38 14.71 -0.61
N HIS A 15 -8.62 13.68 -0.26
CA HIS A 15 -8.36 12.53 -1.15
C HIS A 15 -8.68 11.18 -0.48
N ALA A 16 -8.33 11.01 0.80
CA ALA A 16 -8.50 9.73 1.51
C ALA A 16 -9.95 9.48 1.98
N GLY A 17 -10.66 10.54 2.39
CA GLY A 17 -12.00 10.42 3.01
C GLY A 17 -11.96 9.65 4.34
N LYS A 18 -13.05 8.93 4.70
CA LYS A 18 -13.04 8.01 5.86
C LYS A 18 -11.98 6.93 5.61
N SER A 19 -10.94 6.93 6.44
CA SER A 19 -9.73 6.14 6.25
C SER A 19 -8.98 5.98 7.58
N HIS A 20 -8.19 4.92 7.65
CA HIS A 20 -7.39 4.54 8.81
C HIS A 20 -6.07 3.90 8.32
N TRP A 21 -4.96 4.25 8.96
CA TRP A 21 -3.68 3.55 8.76
C TRP A 21 -2.85 3.58 10.03
N ARG A 22 -2.62 2.41 10.64
CA ARG A 22 -1.94 2.30 11.94
C ARG A 22 -2.64 3.19 12.98
N ASP A 23 -1.91 3.98 13.75
CA ASP A 23 -2.49 4.82 14.80
C ASP A 23 -3.13 6.13 14.28
N VAL A 24 -3.40 6.24 12.97
CA VAL A 24 -3.92 7.46 12.34
C VAL A 24 -5.31 7.23 11.74
N ASP A 25 -6.30 7.80 12.41
CA ASP A 25 -7.64 8.07 11.84
C ASP A 25 -7.63 9.43 11.11
N ASP A 26 -8.50 9.59 10.10
CA ASP A 26 -8.53 10.77 9.20
C ASP A 26 -7.18 11.01 8.48
N VAL A 27 -6.79 10.06 7.63
CA VAL A 27 -5.51 10.08 6.89
C VAL A 27 -5.30 11.36 6.08
N ASN A 28 -6.36 12.06 5.63
CA ASN A 28 -6.22 13.37 4.97
C ASN A 28 -5.41 14.38 5.80
N SER A 29 -5.49 14.31 7.13
CA SER A 29 -4.82 15.26 8.03
C SER A 29 -3.34 14.96 8.25
N ALA A 30 -2.85 13.80 7.78
CA ALA A 30 -1.49 13.34 7.97
C ALA A 30 -0.88 12.74 6.68
N SER A 31 -1.37 13.10 5.51
CA SER A 31 -0.86 12.58 4.24
C SER A 31 -0.88 13.59 3.10
N ILE A 32 -0.15 13.23 2.04
CA ILE A 32 -0.16 13.90 0.74
C ILE A 32 -0.76 12.90 -0.27
N GLY A 33 -1.84 13.31 -0.92
CA GLY A 33 -2.50 12.51 -1.96
C GLY A 33 -1.83 12.67 -3.32
N ILE A 34 -1.55 11.56 -4.00
CA ILE A 34 -1.09 11.52 -5.39
C ILE A 34 -2.14 10.78 -6.21
N GLU A 35 -2.86 11.51 -7.05
CA GLU A 35 -3.81 10.94 -8.01
C GLU A 35 -3.08 10.58 -9.31
N ILE A 36 -3.30 9.36 -9.78
CA ILE A 36 -2.65 8.83 -10.99
C ILE A 36 -3.74 8.50 -12.00
N VAL A 37 -3.77 9.25 -13.10
CA VAL A 37 -4.78 9.07 -14.15
C VAL A 37 -4.76 7.64 -14.68
N ASN A 38 -5.81 6.89 -14.36
CA ASN A 38 -6.06 5.54 -14.84
C ASN A 38 -7.59 5.33 -14.88
N PRO A 39 -8.16 4.63 -15.87
CA PRO A 39 -9.61 4.40 -15.90
C PRO A 39 -10.18 3.69 -14.67
N GLY A 40 -9.36 2.92 -13.94
CA GLY A 40 -9.81 2.20 -12.75
C GLY A 40 -10.71 1.01 -13.07
N HIS A 41 -11.06 0.23 -12.04
CA HIS A 41 -11.76 -1.07 -12.17
C HIS A 41 -13.10 -0.99 -12.90
N GLU A 42 -13.81 0.12 -12.81
CA GLU A 42 -15.13 0.30 -13.43
C GLU A 42 -15.07 0.66 -14.92
N PHE A 43 -13.95 1.20 -15.40
CA PHE A 43 -13.86 1.80 -16.75
C PHE A 43 -12.72 1.23 -17.61
N GLY A 44 -12.36 -0.03 -17.40
CA GLY A 44 -11.30 -0.69 -18.18
C GLY A 44 -9.92 -0.49 -17.57
N TYR A 45 -9.78 -0.92 -16.31
CA TYR A 45 -8.52 -0.92 -15.57
C TYR A 45 -7.40 -1.56 -16.38
N ARG A 46 -6.26 -0.88 -16.44
CA ARG A 46 -5.15 -1.25 -17.32
C ARG A 46 -3.81 -0.87 -16.70
N PRO A 47 -2.70 -1.48 -17.15
CA PRO A 47 -1.37 -1.10 -16.71
C PRO A 47 -1.11 0.40 -16.92
N PHE A 48 -0.40 0.98 -15.95
CA PHE A 48 -0.02 2.39 -15.98
C PHE A 48 1.11 2.60 -17.00
N PRO A 49 1.07 3.64 -17.85
CA PRO A 49 2.14 3.94 -18.79
C PRO A 49 3.49 4.13 -18.10
N PRO A 50 4.60 3.58 -18.65
CA PRO A 50 5.92 3.67 -18.01
C PRO A 50 6.36 5.10 -17.69
N GLU A 51 6.07 6.06 -18.56
CA GLU A 51 6.38 7.47 -18.37
C GLU A 51 5.58 8.10 -17.23
N GLN A 52 4.36 7.63 -16.95
CA GLN A 52 3.57 8.07 -15.81
C GLN A 52 4.18 7.53 -14.51
N ILE A 53 4.55 6.25 -14.50
CA ILE A 53 5.19 5.61 -13.35
C ILE A 53 6.56 6.23 -13.04
N ALA A 54 7.36 6.58 -14.06
CA ALA A 54 8.62 7.29 -13.86
C ALA A 54 8.42 8.62 -13.11
N SER A 55 7.39 9.39 -13.47
CA SER A 55 7.06 10.64 -12.77
C SER A 55 6.57 10.40 -11.34
N VAL A 56 5.78 9.36 -11.10
CA VAL A 56 5.33 8.98 -9.74
C VAL A 56 6.53 8.59 -8.87
N VAL A 57 7.45 7.78 -9.40
CA VAL A 57 8.68 7.38 -8.69
C VAL A 57 9.50 8.59 -8.26
N GLN A 58 9.71 9.55 -9.17
CA GLN A 58 10.44 10.77 -8.87
C GLN A 58 9.71 11.60 -7.80
N LEU A 59 8.40 11.83 -7.97
CA LEU A 59 7.60 12.63 -7.04
C LEU A 59 7.57 12.01 -5.64
N VAL A 60 7.40 10.69 -5.54
CA VAL A 60 7.40 9.97 -4.26
C VAL A 60 8.77 10.08 -3.58
N ALA A 61 9.89 9.96 -4.32
CA ALA A 61 11.21 10.12 -3.76
C ALA A 61 11.41 11.52 -3.15
N GLU A 62 11.05 12.56 -3.89
CA GLU A 62 11.16 13.94 -3.43
C GLU A 62 10.29 14.23 -2.21
N ILE A 63 9.02 13.79 -2.19
CA ILE A 63 8.11 13.97 -1.05
C ILE A 63 8.62 13.21 0.17
N LYS A 64 9.02 11.94 -0.03
CA LYS A 64 9.53 11.09 1.04
C LYS A 64 10.74 11.70 1.73
N ASP A 65 11.65 12.31 0.96
CA ASP A 65 12.86 12.93 1.49
C ASP A 65 12.56 14.29 2.15
N ARG A 66 11.63 15.09 1.61
CA ARG A 66 11.20 16.36 2.22
C ARG A 66 10.49 16.18 3.56
N HIS A 67 9.67 15.14 3.70
CA HIS A 67 8.80 14.92 4.87
C HIS A 67 9.21 13.71 5.72
N GLU A 68 10.40 13.15 5.46
CA GLU A 68 10.94 11.99 6.18
C GLU A 68 9.98 10.79 6.27
N VAL A 69 9.17 10.59 5.21
CA VAL A 69 8.15 9.54 5.19
C VAL A 69 8.83 8.17 5.18
N THR A 70 8.43 7.30 6.10
CA THR A 70 8.96 5.93 6.13
C THR A 70 8.35 5.08 5.01
N ARG A 71 9.07 4.05 4.57
CA ARG A 71 8.62 3.13 3.50
C ARG A 71 7.28 2.45 3.78
N GLY A 72 6.96 2.26 5.07
CA GLY A 72 5.70 1.68 5.52
C GLY A 72 4.50 2.63 5.46
N ASN A 73 4.74 3.91 5.18
CA ASN A 73 3.70 4.94 5.01
C ASN A 73 3.51 5.35 3.54
N ILE A 74 4.08 4.59 2.59
CA ILE A 74 3.76 4.70 1.16
C ILE A 74 2.74 3.63 0.80
N VAL A 75 1.46 4.01 0.87
CA VAL A 75 0.30 3.13 0.85
C VAL A 75 -0.64 3.45 -0.31
N GLY A 76 -1.44 2.47 -0.73
CA GLY A 76 -2.56 2.68 -1.64
C GLY A 76 -3.80 3.17 -0.90
N HIS A 77 -4.77 3.72 -1.63
CA HIS A 77 -6.05 4.09 -1.04
C HIS A 77 -6.82 2.86 -0.54
N SER A 78 -6.67 1.73 -1.23
CA SER A 78 -7.18 0.44 -0.78
C SER A 78 -6.60 -0.02 0.55
N ASP A 79 -5.36 0.37 0.88
CA ASP A 79 -4.74 -0.01 2.14
C ASP A 79 -5.38 0.72 3.33
N ILE A 80 -5.76 1.99 3.13
CA ILE A 80 -6.30 2.85 4.18
C ILE A 80 -7.83 2.90 4.25
N ALA A 81 -8.51 2.41 3.22
CA ALA A 81 -9.97 2.38 3.12
C ALA A 81 -10.45 1.09 2.42
N PRO A 82 -10.10 -0.10 2.98
CA PRO A 82 -10.24 -1.39 2.29
C PRO A 82 -11.65 -1.72 1.83
N GLU A 83 -12.67 -1.34 2.60
CA GLU A 83 -14.09 -1.60 2.24
C GLU A 83 -14.59 -0.76 1.07
N ARG A 84 -13.94 0.37 0.80
CA ARG A 84 -14.51 1.44 -0.02
C ARG A 84 -13.69 1.73 -1.27
N LYS A 85 -12.42 1.33 -1.28
CA LYS A 85 -11.43 1.74 -2.29
C LYS A 85 -10.61 0.56 -2.78
N ARG A 86 -10.31 0.61 -4.08
CA ARG A 86 -9.53 -0.42 -4.79
C ARG A 86 -8.27 0.14 -5.43
N ASP A 87 -8.15 1.46 -5.52
CA ASP A 87 -7.04 2.19 -6.12
C ASP A 87 -5.78 2.18 -5.21
N PRO A 88 -4.57 2.15 -5.80
CA PRO A 88 -4.28 2.21 -7.23
C PRO A 88 -4.43 0.85 -7.95
N GLY A 89 -4.80 -0.20 -7.22
CA GLY A 89 -5.10 -1.54 -7.73
C GLY A 89 -3.90 -2.43 -7.99
N GLU A 90 -4.20 -3.67 -8.36
CA GLU A 90 -3.25 -4.77 -8.57
C GLU A 90 -2.32 -4.60 -9.77
N LEU A 91 -2.64 -3.73 -10.73
CA LEU A 91 -1.78 -3.39 -11.86
C LEU A 91 -0.83 -2.21 -11.56
N PHE A 92 -0.95 -1.57 -10.40
CA PHE A 92 0.01 -0.56 -10.00
C PHE A 92 1.36 -1.21 -9.67
N PRO A 93 2.47 -0.79 -10.30
CA PRO A 93 3.73 -1.51 -10.21
C PRO A 93 4.48 -1.17 -8.91
N TRP A 94 3.99 -1.60 -7.75
CA TRP A 94 4.62 -1.36 -6.45
C TRP A 94 6.11 -1.75 -6.37
N HIS A 95 6.51 -2.76 -7.15
CA HIS A 95 7.91 -3.19 -7.26
C HIS A 95 8.84 -2.07 -7.78
N GLU A 96 8.34 -1.12 -8.57
CA GLU A 96 9.07 0.04 -9.08
C GLU A 96 9.50 1.00 -7.97
N LEU A 97 8.64 1.22 -6.98
CA LEU A 97 8.96 2.00 -5.78
C LEU A 97 9.84 1.19 -4.83
N ALA A 98 9.52 -0.09 -4.64
CA ALA A 98 10.22 -0.95 -3.69
C ALA A 98 11.70 -1.17 -4.04
N ARG A 99 12.01 -1.38 -5.33
CA ARG A 99 13.39 -1.58 -5.83
C ARG A 99 14.28 -0.34 -5.64
N ARG A 100 13.66 0.84 -5.44
CA ARG A 100 14.33 2.12 -5.12
C ARG A 100 14.27 2.48 -3.64
N ARG A 101 13.91 1.51 -2.78
CA ARG A 101 13.75 1.72 -1.33
C ARG A 101 12.72 2.79 -0.95
N LEU A 102 11.77 3.10 -1.82
CA LEU A 102 10.71 4.10 -1.57
C LEU A 102 9.51 3.51 -0.82
N ALA A 103 9.15 2.25 -1.12
CA ALA A 103 8.05 1.55 -0.49
C ALA A 103 8.51 0.20 0.10
N LEU A 104 7.67 -0.42 0.93
CA LEU A 104 7.89 -1.80 1.38
C LEU A 104 7.84 -2.76 0.17
N PRO A 105 8.84 -3.66 0.02
CA PRO A 105 8.82 -4.68 -1.02
C PRO A 105 7.90 -5.83 -0.61
N ARG A 106 7.30 -6.52 -1.58
CA ARG A 106 6.78 -7.87 -1.35
C ARG A 106 7.96 -8.78 -0.96
N PRO A 107 7.92 -9.45 0.21
CA PRO A 107 8.91 -10.47 0.56
C PRO A 107 8.79 -11.70 -0.36
N THR A 108 9.92 -12.22 -0.83
CA THR A 108 9.98 -13.38 -1.74
C THR A 108 10.97 -14.46 -1.30
N LYS A 109 11.72 -14.23 -0.22
CA LYS A 109 12.76 -15.14 0.29
C LYS A 109 12.54 -15.41 1.77
N ASN A 110 12.99 -16.59 2.23
CA ASN A 110 12.91 -17.02 3.63
C ASN A 110 11.49 -16.91 4.21
N LEU A 111 10.49 -17.24 3.39
CA LEU A 111 9.10 -17.23 3.79
C LEU A 111 8.82 -18.46 4.69
N MET A 112 8.19 -18.20 5.83
CA MET A 112 7.75 -19.23 6.77
C MET A 112 6.27 -19.00 7.03
N ASP A 113 5.46 -20.05 6.87
CA ASP A 113 4.05 -19.98 7.24
C ASP A 113 3.95 -20.10 8.77
N PRO A 114 3.48 -19.05 9.48
CA PRO A 114 3.29 -19.13 10.92
C PRO A 114 2.12 -20.04 11.34
N GLY A 115 1.31 -20.53 10.39
CA GLY A 115 0.14 -21.36 10.69
C GLY A 115 -0.96 -20.61 11.44
N TRP A 116 -1.01 -19.28 11.34
CA TRP A 116 -2.05 -18.47 11.97
C TRP A 116 -3.44 -18.86 11.49
N THR A 117 -4.40 -18.85 12.42
CA THR A 117 -5.82 -18.89 12.09
C THR A 117 -6.22 -17.61 11.34
N GLU A 118 -7.41 -17.58 10.74
CA GLU A 118 -7.93 -16.35 10.11
C GLU A 118 -7.94 -15.16 11.09
N GLY A 119 -8.36 -15.39 12.35
CA GLY A 119 -8.33 -14.36 13.38
C GLY A 119 -6.91 -13.91 13.74
N GLY A 120 -5.94 -14.83 13.78
CA GLY A 120 -4.53 -14.49 13.98
C GLY A 120 -3.96 -13.65 12.83
N PHE A 121 -4.37 -13.93 11.60
CA PHE A 121 -4.01 -13.11 10.43
C PHE A 121 -4.64 -11.71 10.50
N CYS A 122 -5.89 -11.58 10.94
CA CYS A 122 -6.52 -10.28 11.17
C CYS A 122 -5.75 -9.42 12.18
N LEU A 123 -5.38 -10.00 13.32
CA LEU A 123 -4.57 -9.29 14.33
C LEU A 123 -3.20 -8.87 13.77
N ALA A 124 -2.60 -9.70 12.91
CA ALA A 124 -1.36 -9.36 12.23
C ALA A 124 -1.54 -8.23 11.19
N LEU A 125 -2.67 -8.18 10.48
CA LEU A 125 -3.00 -7.11 9.53
C LEU A 125 -3.22 -5.77 10.25
N GLU A 126 -3.97 -5.80 11.35
CA GLU A 126 -4.18 -4.65 12.23
C GLU A 126 -2.84 -4.13 12.75
N ARG A 127 -1.98 -5.02 13.25
CA ARG A 127 -0.63 -4.67 13.70
C ARG A 127 0.23 -4.06 12.59
N PHE A 128 0.04 -4.48 11.35
CA PHE A 128 0.76 -3.92 10.20
C PHE A 128 0.25 -2.52 9.82
N GLY A 129 -1.05 -2.29 9.95
CA GLY A 129 -1.68 -0.98 9.84
C GLY A 129 -3.07 -0.93 9.20
N TYR A 130 -3.65 -2.07 8.81
CA TYR A 130 -4.96 -2.09 8.16
C TYR A 130 -6.10 -1.93 9.17
N ASP A 131 -7.18 -1.28 8.75
CA ASP A 131 -8.50 -1.46 9.37
C ASP A 131 -9.02 -2.86 9.02
N VAL A 132 -9.35 -3.64 10.05
CA VAL A 132 -9.78 -5.04 9.93
C VAL A 132 -11.24 -5.25 10.34
N GLU A 133 -12.04 -4.18 10.49
CA GLU A 133 -13.48 -4.27 10.78
C GLU A 133 -14.18 -5.24 9.81
N ASN A 134 -13.85 -5.13 8.52
CA ASN A 134 -14.18 -6.13 7.50
C ASN A 134 -12.94 -6.89 7.05
N ARG A 135 -12.76 -8.09 7.63
CA ARG A 135 -11.68 -9.03 7.28
C ARG A 135 -11.51 -9.25 5.78
N MET A 136 -12.60 -9.53 5.06
CA MET A 136 -12.54 -9.86 3.64
C MET A 136 -11.96 -8.68 2.84
N ALA A 137 -12.45 -7.46 3.13
CA ALA A 137 -11.97 -6.25 2.48
C ALA A 137 -10.48 -5.99 2.80
N ALA A 138 -10.07 -6.13 4.06
CA ALA A 138 -8.69 -5.95 4.50
C ALA A 138 -7.75 -6.97 3.83
N THR A 139 -8.13 -8.25 3.77
CA THR A 139 -7.36 -9.28 3.08
C THR A 139 -7.23 -8.99 1.60
N MET A 140 -8.32 -8.60 0.91
CA MET A 140 -8.25 -8.25 -0.51
C MET A 140 -7.36 -7.02 -0.75
N ALA A 141 -7.39 -6.01 0.13
CA ALA A 141 -6.49 -4.86 0.02
C ALA A 141 -5.02 -5.26 0.18
N PHE A 142 -4.71 -6.08 1.18
CA PHE A 142 -3.38 -6.64 1.39
C PHE A 142 -2.91 -7.47 0.18
N GLN A 143 -3.77 -8.32 -0.37
CA GLN A 143 -3.48 -9.10 -1.58
C GLN A 143 -3.22 -8.19 -2.79
N ARG A 144 -4.07 -7.17 -3.05
CA ARG A 144 -3.80 -6.20 -4.14
C ARG A 144 -2.42 -5.57 -4.03
N ARG A 145 -1.96 -5.30 -2.80
CA ARG A 145 -0.68 -4.66 -2.55
C ARG A 145 0.51 -5.62 -2.64
N PHE A 146 0.41 -6.79 -2.04
CA PHE A 146 1.57 -7.68 -1.84
C PHE A 146 1.46 -9.03 -2.57
N ARG A 147 0.31 -9.38 -3.13
CA ARG A 147 0.04 -10.60 -3.90
C ARG A 147 -0.97 -10.36 -5.05
N PRO A 148 -0.66 -9.43 -5.98
CA PRO A 148 -1.63 -8.94 -6.97
C PRO A 148 -2.12 -10.00 -7.97
N GLU A 149 -1.42 -11.12 -8.10
CA GLU A 149 -1.79 -12.23 -8.98
C GLU A 149 -3.02 -13.01 -8.51
N LEU A 150 -3.40 -12.91 -7.23
CA LEU A 150 -4.58 -13.56 -6.68
C LEU A 150 -5.22 -12.70 -5.58
N VAL A 151 -6.31 -12.03 -5.94
CA VAL A 151 -7.10 -11.14 -5.07
C VAL A 151 -8.49 -11.73 -4.89
N ASP A 152 -8.61 -12.71 -4.01
CA ASP A 152 -9.84 -13.45 -3.69
C ASP A 152 -10.35 -13.23 -2.27
N GLY A 153 -9.52 -12.63 -1.41
CA GLY A 153 -9.79 -12.37 0.00
C GLY A 153 -9.68 -13.60 0.92
N GLU A 154 -9.25 -14.75 0.37
CA GLU A 154 -8.98 -15.96 1.13
C GLU A 154 -7.61 -15.89 1.81
N VAL A 155 -7.55 -16.31 3.09
CA VAL A 155 -6.31 -16.27 3.89
C VAL A 155 -5.55 -17.59 3.75
N ASP A 156 -4.72 -17.68 2.73
CA ASP A 156 -3.86 -18.84 2.49
C ASP A 156 -2.46 -18.74 3.13
N ALA A 157 -1.68 -19.80 2.99
CA ALA A 157 -0.31 -19.88 3.51
C ALA A 157 0.59 -18.77 2.98
N GLU A 158 0.42 -18.37 1.72
CA GLU A 158 1.23 -17.32 1.11
C GLU A 158 0.92 -15.95 1.73
N CYS A 159 -0.36 -15.63 1.95
CA CYS A 159 -0.76 -14.41 2.64
C CYS A 159 -0.11 -14.31 4.03
N ARG A 160 -0.16 -15.40 4.81
CA ARG A 160 0.44 -15.45 6.15
C ARG A 160 1.97 -15.31 6.11
N CYS A 161 2.63 -16.00 5.19
CA CYS A 161 4.08 -15.90 4.96
C CYS A 161 4.51 -14.45 4.67
N ILE A 162 3.84 -13.81 3.72
CA ILE A 162 4.14 -12.45 3.28
C ILE A 162 3.97 -11.48 4.45
N LEU A 163 2.85 -11.57 5.17
CA LEU A 163 2.55 -10.66 6.28
C LEU A 163 3.52 -10.83 7.44
N LEU A 164 3.86 -12.07 7.82
CA LEU A 164 4.88 -12.33 8.83
C LEU A 164 6.22 -11.68 8.44
N ALA A 165 6.68 -11.92 7.20
CA ALA A 165 7.94 -11.37 6.72
C ALA A 165 7.95 -9.82 6.67
N LEU A 166 6.79 -9.19 6.46
CA LEU A 166 6.63 -7.74 6.53
C LEU A 166 6.64 -7.18 7.97
N LEU A 167 6.21 -7.97 8.95
CA LEU A 167 6.19 -7.62 10.37
C LEU A 167 7.55 -7.83 11.06
N LEU A 168 8.36 -8.75 10.55
CA LEU A 168 9.67 -9.02 11.11
C LEU A 168 10.61 -7.82 10.87
N PRO A 169 11.38 -7.39 11.88
CA PRO A 169 12.44 -6.43 11.67
C PRO A 169 13.46 -7.05 10.69
N LYS A 170 13.87 -6.29 9.66
CA LYS A 170 15.06 -6.68 8.91
C LYS A 170 16.25 -6.65 9.87
N PRO A 171 17.16 -7.64 9.84
CA PRO A 171 18.38 -7.55 10.63
C PRO A 171 19.06 -6.20 10.33
N MET A 172 19.34 -5.44 11.37
CA MET A 172 20.15 -4.23 11.26
C MET A 172 21.55 -4.66 10.85
N GLY A 173 21.97 -4.29 9.64
CA GLY A 173 23.29 -4.64 9.10
C GLY A 173 23.18 -5.14 7.67
N ASP A 174 23.00 -4.21 6.75
CA ASP A 174 23.52 -4.20 5.37
C ASP A 174 23.06 -2.87 4.76
N ASP A 175 23.63 -1.79 5.30
CA ASP A 175 23.74 -0.50 4.61
C ASP A 175 24.89 -0.55 3.60
#